data_AF-A0A410PU81-F1
#
_entry.id   AF-A0A410PU81-F1
#
_cell.length_a   1.000
_cell.length_b   1.000
_cell.length_c   1.000
_cell.angle_alpha   90.00
_cell.angle_beta   90.00
_cell.angle_gamma   90.00
#
_symmetry.space_group_name_H-M   'P 1'
#
loop_
_entity.id
_entity.type
_entity.pdbx_description
1 polymer ?
#
loop_
_entity_poly.entity_id
_entity_poly.type
_entity_poly.pdbx_seq_one_letter_code
_entity_poly.pdbx_strand_id
1 'polypeptide(L)'
;MWDILKEKDRIIKEDKNVAKKKGASTNYKEIAKADDRTYAFKNLPFEWGSALVEYLTTLVSKPVSHKKVNKQPAHGKAEKQPAYEIYKFTSDIGEPLSVRLYQSGTIDLQGKPSYLQGEAIYFLSYCDDVSVDDMVGAINRFHDVNIKTEDVRSEMETLLPRSYGKLDDMVLKLLSPSISLRTVKKLEEEYSYYAFPALRALEGYMKYLFGIKGIHIGYNFLEVFDKELMRESTALKIADENYQKELERLYHYLMNSRHVVFYKKQLLIGTTMLKDKPEADEIVNNVLNLIETSYINIHK
;
A
#
# COMPACT_ATOMS: atom_id res chain seq x y z
N MET A 1 -4.81 -6.87 14.10
CA MET A 1 -4.01 -5.65 13.80
C MET A 1 -3.34 -5.07 15.04
N TRP A 2 -4.02 -4.88 16.18
CA TRP A 2 -3.38 -4.49 17.45
C TRP A 2 -2.35 -5.49 18.01
N ASP A 3 -2.42 -6.77 17.62
CA ASP A 3 -1.40 -7.78 17.99
C ASP A 3 -0.21 -7.88 17.01
N ILE A 4 -0.25 -7.16 15.88
CA ILE A 4 0.83 -7.13 14.86
C ILE A 4 2.12 -6.49 15.43
N LEU A 5 1.98 -5.62 16.43
CA LEU A 5 3.09 -4.89 17.05
C LEU A 5 3.85 -5.74 18.09
N LYS A 6 3.21 -6.75 18.70
CA LYS A 6 3.85 -7.56 19.76
C LYS A 6 4.71 -8.71 19.23
N GLU A 7 4.34 -9.31 18.09
CA GLU A 7 5.04 -10.49 17.59
C GLU A 7 6.37 -10.16 16.89
N LYS A 8 6.46 -8.97 16.25
CA LYS A 8 7.68 -8.53 15.53
C LYS A 8 8.80 -8.08 16.49
N ASP A 9 8.46 -7.61 17.69
CA ASP A 9 9.41 -7.27 18.76
C ASP A 9 10.19 -8.48 19.31
N ARG A 10 9.67 -9.70 19.10
CA ARG A 10 10.33 -10.94 19.51
C ARG A 10 11.43 -11.36 18.52
N ILE A 11 11.19 -11.18 17.22
CA ILE A 11 12.10 -11.57 16.13
C ILE A 11 13.25 -10.56 15.97
N ILE A 12 12.98 -9.26 16.15
CA ILE A 12 14.00 -8.20 16.00
C ILE A 12 15.06 -8.22 17.13
N LYS A 13 14.78 -8.86 18.28
CA LYS A 13 15.75 -8.99 19.38
C LYS A 13 16.87 -10.01 19.11
N GLU A 14 16.68 -10.95 18.18
CA GLU A 14 17.69 -11.98 17.88
C GLU A 14 18.75 -11.51 16.87
N ASP A 15 18.41 -10.59 15.95
CA ASP A 15 19.32 -10.13 14.88
C ASP A 15 20.21 -8.92 15.25
N LYS A 16 19.97 -8.27 16.40
CA LYS A 16 20.70 -7.04 16.80
C LYS A 16 22.14 -7.26 17.31
N ASN A 17 22.66 -8.49 17.29
CA ASN A 17 24.03 -8.79 17.72
C ASN A 17 25.10 -8.67 16.62
N VAL A 18 24.75 -8.34 15.37
CA VAL A 18 25.73 -8.31 14.26
C VAL A 18 25.54 -7.07 13.38
N ALA A 19 26.00 -5.89 13.82
CA ALA A 19 26.61 -4.86 12.95
C ALA A 19 26.87 -3.56 13.73
N LYS A 20 28.12 -3.37 14.14
CA LYS A 20 28.67 -2.07 14.57
C LYS A 20 29.72 -1.64 13.55
N LYS A 21 29.81 -0.32 13.33
CA LYS A 21 30.76 0.44 12.48
C LYS A 21 30.28 0.54 11.01
N LYS A 22 30.25 1.69 10.34
CA LYS A 22 31.10 2.90 10.37
C LYS A 22 30.28 4.15 10.02
N GLY A 23 30.73 5.29 10.53
CA GLY A 23 30.17 6.61 10.24
C GLY A 23 30.56 7.20 8.88
N ALA A 24 29.69 8.07 8.36
CA ALA A 24 30.02 9.13 7.42
C ALA A 24 28.98 10.25 7.62
N SER A 25 29.46 11.46 7.91
CA SER A 25 28.63 12.66 7.95
C SER A 25 28.33 13.12 6.54
N THR A 26 27.05 13.28 6.20
CA THR A 26 26.66 13.91 4.93
C THR A 26 25.72 15.08 5.20
N ASN A 27 26.02 16.19 4.54
CA ASN A 27 25.57 17.54 4.79
C ASN A 27 24.07 17.72 4.45
N TYR A 28 23.25 18.07 5.45
CA TYR A 28 21.77 18.09 5.40
C TYR A 28 21.13 19.20 4.52
N LYS A 29 21.91 19.96 3.75
CA LYS A 29 21.42 21.15 3.03
C LYS A 29 21.09 20.95 1.55
N GLU A 30 21.37 19.79 0.96
CA GLU A 30 21.09 19.52 -0.47
C GLU A 30 19.85 18.65 -0.73
N ILE A 31 19.14 18.19 0.31
CA ILE A 31 17.92 17.36 0.19
C ILE A 31 16.65 18.22 -0.08
N ALA A 32 16.82 19.50 -0.43
CA ALA A 32 15.73 20.48 -0.52
C ALA A 32 15.43 20.89 -1.98
N LYS A 33 15.14 19.91 -2.85
CA LYS A 33 14.32 20.06 -4.07
C LYS A 33 13.57 18.74 -4.38
N ALA A 34 13.01 18.10 -3.35
CA ALA A 34 12.00 17.06 -3.57
C ALA A 34 10.74 17.73 -4.13
N ASP A 35 10.07 17.10 -5.09
CA ASP A 35 8.82 17.61 -5.67
C ASP A 35 7.78 17.82 -4.56
N ASP A 36 7.11 18.96 -4.57
CA ASP A 36 6.32 19.51 -3.45
C ASP A 36 4.90 18.90 -3.34
N ARG A 37 4.64 17.81 -4.07
CA ARG A 37 3.32 17.18 -4.15
C ARG A 37 2.91 16.67 -2.77
N THR A 38 1.73 17.08 -2.34
CA THR A 38 1.17 16.78 -1.04
C THR A 38 -0.29 16.37 -1.19
N TYR A 39 -0.71 15.34 -0.48
CA TYR A 39 -2.11 14.96 -0.32
C TYR A 39 -2.45 14.74 1.15
N ALA A 40 -3.64 15.17 1.56
CA ALA A 40 -4.11 15.18 2.94
C ALA A 40 -5.33 14.27 3.09
N PHE A 41 -5.16 13.15 3.80
CA PHE A 41 -6.28 12.33 4.25
C PHE A 41 -6.85 12.95 5.52
N LYS A 42 -8.13 13.32 5.52
CA LYS A 42 -8.72 14.15 6.57
C LYS A 42 -9.62 13.32 7.49
N ASN A 43 -9.71 13.77 8.75
CA ASN A 43 -10.65 13.24 9.75
C ASN A 43 -10.49 11.73 10.02
N LEU A 44 -9.26 11.21 9.93
CA LEU A 44 -9.00 9.81 10.25
C LEU A 44 -8.93 9.62 11.77
N PRO A 45 -9.26 8.42 12.30
CA PRO A 45 -9.07 8.11 13.71
C PRO A 45 -7.60 8.27 14.10
N PHE A 46 -7.35 8.84 15.27
CA PHE A 46 -6.03 9.32 15.68
C PHE A 46 -4.95 8.23 15.65
N GLU A 47 -5.32 6.99 15.98
CA GLU A 47 -4.45 5.81 16.00
C GLU A 47 -3.85 5.46 14.62
N TRP A 48 -4.52 5.81 13.52
CA TRP A 48 -4.02 5.55 12.17
C TRP A 48 -2.75 6.32 11.88
N GLY A 49 -2.59 7.53 12.43
CA GLY A 49 -1.38 8.32 12.31
C GLY A 49 -0.17 7.61 12.91
N SER A 50 -0.30 7.15 14.16
CA SER A 50 0.76 6.39 14.84
C SER A 50 1.03 5.04 14.15
N ALA A 51 -0.03 4.32 13.78
CA ALA A 51 0.11 2.99 13.16
C ALA A 51 0.78 3.07 11.78
N LEU A 52 0.48 4.11 10.99
CA LEU A 52 1.17 4.38 9.73
C LEU A 52 2.65 4.64 9.94
N VAL A 53 3.02 5.46 10.93
CA VAL A 53 4.42 5.75 11.25
C VAL A 53 5.15 4.48 11.68
N GLU A 54 4.56 3.66 12.54
CA GLU A 54 5.12 2.37 12.94
C GLU A 54 5.31 1.45 11.74
N TYR A 55 4.28 1.29 10.90
CA TYR A 55 4.33 0.50 9.68
C TYR A 55 5.50 0.93 8.77
N LEU A 56 5.56 2.21 8.41
CA LEU A 56 6.61 2.75 7.54
C LEU A 56 8.01 2.65 8.17
N THR A 57 8.12 2.77 9.49
CA THR A 57 9.39 2.55 10.20
C THR A 57 9.89 1.13 10.00
N THR A 58 9.01 0.14 9.88
CA THR A 58 9.42 -1.24 9.62
C THR A 58 9.94 -1.51 8.20
N LEU A 59 9.73 -0.57 7.27
CA LEU A 59 10.12 -0.68 5.87
C LEU A 59 11.45 0.00 5.55
N VAL A 60 12.03 0.72 6.50
CA VAL A 60 13.27 1.48 6.31
C VAL A 60 14.37 1.00 7.25
N SER A 61 15.59 0.90 6.74
CA SER A 61 16.77 0.63 7.58
C SER A 61 17.34 1.89 8.23
N LYS A 62 17.07 3.06 7.63
CA LYS A 62 17.60 4.36 8.05
C LYS A 62 16.78 4.93 9.22
N PRO A 63 17.41 5.67 10.15
CA PRO A 63 16.70 6.34 11.23
C PRO A 63 15.64 7.31 10.70
N VAL A 64 14.44 7.27 11.30
CA VAL A 64 13.34 8.19 10.99
C VAL A 64 13.56 9.51 11.73
N SER A 65 13.52 10.63 11.00
CA SER A 65 13.60 11.96 11.62
C SER A 65 12.23 12.40 12.10
N HIS A 66 12.11 12.77 13.37
CA HIS A 66 10.85 13.24 13.99
C HIS A 66 11.02 14.65 14.57
N LYS A 67 10.02 15.52 14.35
CA LYS A 67 9.94 16.85 14.97
C LYS A 67 8.50 17.22 15.27
N LYS A 68 8.27 17.88 16.41
CA LYS A 68 6.99 18.56 16.69
C LYS A 68 7.06 20.01 16.22
N VAL A 69 6.04 20.46 15.51
CA VAL A 69 5.96 21.82 14.96
C VAL A 69 4.80 22.55 15.60
N ASN A 70 5.14 23.51 16.46
CA ASN A 70 4.22 24.46 17.07
C ASN A 70 4.49 25.82 16.42
N LYS A 71 3.78 26.18 15.35
CA LYS A 71 3.94 27.53 14.78
C LYS A 71 3.15 28.54 15.61
N GLN A 72 3.86 29.42 16.31
CA GLN A 72 3.27 30.64 16.85
C GLN A 72 2.89 31.56 15.67
N PRO A 73 1.78 32.32 15.76
CA PRO A 73 1.42 33.28 14.73
C PRO A 73 2.57 34.28 14.57
N ALA A 74 3.06 34.43 13.33
CA ALA A 74 3.91 35.57 13.00
C ALA A 74 3.06 36.84 13.16
N HIS A 75 3.62 37.87 13.81
CA HIS A 75 2.96 39.15 14.05
C HIS A 75 2.18 39.62 12.81
N GLY A 76 0.84 39.64 12.92
CA GLY A 76 -0.04 40.25 11.93
C GLY A 76 -0.70 39.35 10.87
N LYS A 77 -0.57 38.00 10.92
CA LYS A 77 -1.36 37.10 10.05
C LYS A 77 -2.25 36.16 10.86
N ALA A 78 -3.54 36.16 10.54
CA ALA A 78 -4.62 35.54 11.33
C ALA A 78 -4.79 34.02 11.17
N GLU A 79 -3.98 33.33 10.37
CA GLU A 79 -4.04 31.87 10.31
C GLU A 79 -2.99 31.24 11.22
N LYS A 80 -3.44 30.75 12.39
CA LYS A 80 -2.74 29.70 13.13
C LYS A 80 -2.65 28.49 12.21
N GLN A 81 -1.47 28.20 11.66
CA GLN A 81 -1.24 26.85 11.13
C GLN A 81 -1.37 25.87 12.30
N PRO A 82 -2.18 24.80 12.17
CA PRO A 82 -2.39 23.86 13.26
C PRO A 82 -1.06 23.20 13.64
N ALA A 83 -0.88 22.90 14.93
CA ALA A 83 0.27 22.15 15.39
C ALA A 83 0.27 20.74 14.78
N TYR A 84 1.45 20.25 14.43
CA TYR A 84 1.60 18.92 13.83
C TYR A 84 2.92 18.27 14.22
N GLU A 85 2.96 16.95 14.12
CA GLU A 85 4.18 16.17 14.18
C GLU A 85 4.61 15.82 12.75
N ILE A 86 5.92 15.94 12.44
CA ILE A 86 6.46 15.56 11.13
C ILE A 86 7.47 14.44 11.28
N TYR A 87 7.28 13.40 10.48
CA TYR A 87 8.16 12.26 10.33
C TYR A 87 8.74 12.27 8.92
N LYS A 88 10.05 12.11 8.82
CA LYS A 88 10.74 12.00 7.53
C LYS A 88 11.40 10.64 7.43
N PHE A 89 10.94 9.90 6.43
CA PHE A 89 11.43 8.59 6.06
C PHE A 89 12.30 8.73 4.83
N THR A 90 13.33 7.89 4.74
CA THR A 90 14.16 7.76 3.54
C THR A 90 14.26 6.28 3.24
N SER A 91 13.80 5.86 2.06
CA SER A 91 13.92 4.47 1.63
C SER A 91 15.39 4.05 1.49
N ASP A 92 15.64 2.76 1.34
CA ASP A 92 17.00 2.25 1.18
C ASP A 92 17.66 2.79 -0.11
N ILE A 93 16.88 3.01 -1.18
CA ILE A 93 17.31 3.71 -2.41
C ILE A 93 17.48 5.23 -2.28
N GLY A 94 17.07 5.82 -1.16
CA GLY A 94 17.28 7.25 -0.90
C GLY A 94 16.10 8.16 -1.22
N GLU A 95 14.92 7.61 -1.55
CA GLU A 95 13.72 8.41 -1.81
C GLU A 95 13.09 8.89 -0.49
N PRO A 96 12.83 10.20 -0.34
CA PRO A 96 12.24 10.73 0.87
C PRO A 96 10.71 10.72 0.83
N LEU A 97 10.09 10.38 1.97
CA LEU A 97 8.67 10.61 2.25
C LEU A 97 8.54 11.41 3.55
N SER A 98 7.76 12.49 3.52
CA SER A 98 7.38 13.23 4.73
C SER A 98 5.93 12.93 5.09
N VAL A 99 5.69 12.56 6.34
CA VAL A 99 4.35 12.33 6.90
C VAL A 99 4.11 13.37 7.98
N ARG A 100 3.04 14.15 7.86
CA ARG A 100 2.62 15.09 8.91
C ARG A 100 1.32 14.62 9.55
N LEU A 101 1.32 14.54 10.88
CA LEU A 101 0.19 14.12 11.69
C LEU A 101 -0.36 15.33 12.43
N TYR A 102 -1.63 15.63 12.21
CA TYR A 102 -2.35 16.72 12.87
C TYR A 102 -3.27 16.18 13.96
N GLN A 103 -3.50 16.97 15.00
CA GLN A 103 -4.44 16.62 16.07
C GLN A 103 -5.89 16.45 15.58
N SER A 104 -6.22 17.00 14.40
CA SER A 104 -7.53 16.82 13.74
C SER A 104 -7.74 15.43 13.16
N GLY A 105 -6.76 14.52 13.26
CA GLY A 105 -6.80 13.24 12.54
C GLY A 105 -6.41 13.37 11.06
N THR A 106 -5.91 14.54 10.64
CA THR A 106 -5.39 14.71 9.28
C THR A 106 -4.00 14.10 9.17
N ILE A 107 -3.77 13.32 8.11
CA ILE A 107 -2.48 12.75 7.73
C ILE A 107 -2.09 13.32 6.37
N ASP A 108 -1.04 14.13 6.33
CA ASP A 108 -0.48 14.64 5.07
C ASP A 108 0.71 13.80 4.65
N LEU A 109 0.66 13.28 3.42
CA LEU A 109 1.78 12.65 2.73
C LEU A 109 2.38 13.65 1.76
N GLN A 110 3.69 13.90 1.88
CA GLN A 110 4.44 14.80 1.01
C GLN A 110 5.69 14.12 0.45
N GLY A 111 5.85 14.20 -0.87
CA GLY A 111 7.00 13.67 -1.59
C GLY A 111 6.66 13.33 -3.04
N LYS A 112 7.67 12.86 -3.77
CA LYS A 112 7.49 12.30 -5.11
C LYS A 112 6.75 10.95 -5.03
N PRO A 113 6.05 10.55 -6.11
CA PRO A 113 5.73 9.15 -6.35
C PRO A 113 6.96 8.29 -6.06
N SER A 114 6.81 7.39 -5.10
CA SER A 114 7.90 6.58 -4.57
C SER A 114 7.32 5.33 -3.92
N TYR A 115 8.19 4.35 -3.67
CA TYR A 115 7.81 3.12 -3.00
C TYR A 115 7.07 3.38 -1.67
N LEU A 116 7.68 4.16 -0.76
CA LEU A 116 7.12 4.43 0.57
C LEU A 116 5.78 5.16 0.50
N GLN A 117 5.58 6.01 -0.50
CA GLN A 117 4.29 6.67 -0.71
C GLN A 117 3.21 5.65 -1.09
N GLY A 118 3.51 4.73 -2.01
CA GLY A 118 2.61 3.64 -2.37
C GLY A 118 2.27 2.76 -1.16
N GLU A 119 3.24 2.47 -0.30
CA GLU A 119 3.01 1.74 0.96
C GLU A 119 2.12 2.47 1.94
N ALA A 120 2.28 3.79 2.06
CA ALA A 120 1.43 4.60 2.91
C ALA A 120 -0.02 4.60 2.41
N ILE A 121 -0.23 4.78 1.10
CA ILE A 121 -1.55 4.73 0.46
C ILE A 121 -2.17 3.34 0.62
N TYR A 122 -1.39 2.28 0.43
CA TYR A 122 -1.82 0.90 0.68
C TYR A 122 -2.31 0.71 2.12
N PHE A 123 -1.52 1.16 3.10
CA PHE A 123 -1.89 1.06 4.51
C PHE A 123 -3.19 1.81 4.82
N LEU A 124 -3.31 3.04 4.34
CA LEU A 124 -4.48 3.89 4.58
C LEU A 124 -5.75 3.36 3.91
N SER A 125 -5.64 2.57 2.84
CA SER A 125 -6.81 1.94 2.20
C SER A 125 -7.59 0.98 3.11
N TYR A 126 -6.99 0.50 4.20
CA TYR A 126 -7.67 -0.33 5.19
C TYR A 126 -8.49 0.47 6.21
N CYS A 127 -8.42 1.80 6.17
CA CYS A 127 -9.22 2.65 7.02
C CYS A 127 -10.62 2.84 6.42
N ASP A 128 -11.66 2.63 7.22
CA ASP A 128 -13.06 2.80 6.80
C ASP A 128 -13.39 4.26 6.48
N ASP A 129 -12.70 5.22 7.12
CA ASP A 129 -12.86 6.65 6.87
C ASP A 129 -12.09 7.14 5.64
N VAL A 130 -11.29 6.27 5.00
CA VAL A 130 -10.67 6.54 3.69
C VAL A 130 -11.58 6.00 2.61
N SER A 131 -11.94 6.85 1.66
CA SER A 131 -12.82 6.52 0.53
C SER A 131 -12.06 6.31 -0.77
N VAL A 132 -12.72 5.76 -1.80
CA VAL A 132 -12.19 5.72 -3.17
C VAL A 132 -11.89 7.14 -3.69
N ASP A 133 -12.68 8.15 -3.31
CA ASP A 133 -12.43 9.54 -3.69
C ASP A 133 -11.11 10.07 -3.10
N ASP A 134 -10.76 9.66 -1.89
CA ASP A 134 -9.47 10.00 -1.29
C ASP A 134 -8.31 9.36 -2.05
N MET A 135 -8.47 8.09 -2.45
CA MET A 135 -7.48 7.35 -3.22
C MET A 135 -7.25 7.99 -4.60
N VAL A 136 -8.31 8.29 -5.34
CA VAL A 136 -8.23 8.98 -6.64
C VAL A 136 -7.68 10.39 -6.48
N GLY A 137 -8.06 11.11 -5.43
CA GLY A 137 -7.51 12.41 -5.09
C GLY A 137 -6.00 12.38 -4.86
N ALA A 138 -5.51 11.38 -4.13
CA ALA A 138 -4.08 11.16 -3.90
C ALA A 138 -3.35 10.91 -5.22
N ILE A 139 -3.88 10.03 -6.07
CA ILE A 139 -3.29 9.72 -7.39
C ILE A 139 -3.26 10.93 -8.30
N ASN A 140 -4.36 11.68 -8.40
CA ASN A 140 -4.43 12.94 -9.14
C ASN A 140 -3.33 13.91 -8.70
N ARG A 141 -3.11 14.04 -7.37
CA ARG A 141 -2.08 14.93 -6.83
C ARG A 141 -0.67 14.44 -7.06
N PHE A 142 -0.40 13.15 -6.86
CA PHE A 142 0.95 12.61 -6.95
C PHE A 142 1.41 12.41 -8.40
N HIS A 143 0.49 12.13 -9.32
CA HIS A 143 0.83 11.95 -10.74
C HIS A 143 0.52 13.17 -11.60
N ASP A 144 -0.02 14.25 -11.02
CA ASP A 144 -0.43 15.47 -11.74
C ASP A 144 -1.40 15.16 -12.90
N VAL A 145 -2.45 14.41 -12.56
CA VAL A 145 -3.52 14.00 -13.47
C VAL A 145 -4.87 14.48 -12.94
N ASN A 146 -5.89 14.49 -13.81
CA ASN A 146 -7.23 14.97 -13.47
C ASN A 146 -8.28 13.93 -13.86
N ILE A 147 -8.37 12.87 -13.05
CA ILE A 147 -9.27 11.75 -13.22
C ILE A 147 -10.48 11.96 -12.32
N LYS A 148 -11.68 11.72 -12.84
CA LYS A 148 -12.91 11.76 -12.05
C LYS A 148 -13.15 10.41 -11.39
N THR A 149 -13.52 10.40 -10.12
CA THR A 149 -13.78 9.14 -9.41
C THR A 149 -14.94 8.36 -10.02
N GLU A 150 -15.95 9.03 -10.56
CA GLU A 150 -17.10 8.39 -11.21
C GLU A 150 -16.66 7.57 -12.44
N ASP A 151 -15.69 8.07 -13.21
CA ASP A 151 -15.14 7.35 -14.36
C ASP A 151 -14.39 6.09 -13.89
N VAL A 152 -13.65 6.19 -12.78
CA VAL A 152 -12.94 5.06 -12.16
C VAL A 152 -13.92 4.00 -11.64
N ARG A 153 -14.99 4.42 -10.97
CA ARG A 153 -16.06 3.52 -10.50
C ARG A 153 -16.76 2.82 -11.67
N SER A 154 -17.11 3.56 -12.71
CA SER A 154 -17.77 3.01 -13.91
C SER A 154 -16.88 2.00 -14.64
N GLU A 155 -15.59 2.29 -14.75
CA GLU A 155 -14.61 1.37 -15.33
C GLU A 155 -14.44 0.11 -14.48
N MET A 156 -14.36 0.23 -13.14
CA MET A 156 -14.34 -0.93 -12.24
C MET A 156 -15.58 -1.81 -12.41
N GLU A 157 -16.76 -1.22 -12.46
CA GLU A 157 -18.02 -1.96 -12.66
C GLU A 157 -18.06 -2.68 -14.01
N THR A 158 -17.53 -2.04 -15.06
CA THR A 158 -17.40 -2.65 -16.40
C THR A 158 -16.43 -3.83 -16.40
N LEU A 159 -15.32 -3.73 -15.68
CA LEU A 159 -14.28 -4.76 -15.61
C LEU A 159 -14.61 -5.91 -14.66
N LEU A 160 -15.49 -5.67 -13.67
CA LEU A 160 -15.87 -6.61 -12.63
C LEU A 160 -17.40 -6.79 -12.56
N PRO A 161 -18.06 -7.20 -13.66
CA PRO A 161 -19.51 -7.10 -13.81
C PRO A 161 -20.31 -7.95 -12.81
N ARG A 162 -19.73 -9.02 -12.25
CA ARG A 162 -20.41 -9.86 -11.25
C ARG A 162 -19.91 -9.65 -9.84
N SER A 163 -18.65 -9.24 -9.67
CA SER A 163 -18.05 -9.08 -8.34
C SER A 163 -18.15 -7.65 -7.79
N TYR A 164 -18.17 -6.59 -8.62
CA TYR A 164 -18.05 -5.20 -8.18
C TYR A 164 -18.93 -4.83 -6.98
N GLY A 165 -20.24 -5.03 -7.07
CA GLY A 165 -21.19 -4.70 -5.99
C GLY A 165 -21.19 -5.65 -4.78
N LYS A 166 -20.22 -6.57 -4.71
CA LYS A 166 -20.11 -7.65 -3.72
C LYS A 166 -18.72 -7.72 -3.07
N LEU A 167 -17.75 -6.99 -3.61
CA LEU A 167 -16.43 -6.85 -3.03
C LEU A 167 -16.47 -5.92 -1.82
N ASP A 168 -15.57 -6.19 -0.88
CA ASP A 168 -15.30 -5.27 0.22
C ASP A 168 -14.76 -3.95 -0.32
N ASP A 169 -15.16 -2.83 0.29
CA ASP A 169 -14.75 -1.48 -0.12
C ASP A 169 -13.22 -1.32 -0.12
N MET A 170 -12.50 -2.00 0.79
CA MET A 170 -11.05 -2.04 0.80
C MET A 170 -10.47 -2.56 -0.51
N VAL A 171 -11.07 -3.58 -1.14
CA VAL A 171 -10.60 -4.11 -2.44
C VAL A 171 -10.78 -3.07 -3.53
N LEU A 172 -11.90 -2.35 -3.54
CA LEU A 172 -12.17 -1.27 -4.51
C LEU A 172 -11.20 -0.10 -4.31
N LYS A 173 -10.92 0.28 -3.07
CA LYS A 173 -9.92 1.30 -2.73
C LYS A 173 -8.53 0.92 -3.24
N LEU A 174 -8.14 -0.35 -3.09
CA LEU A 174 -6.85 -0.87 -3.56
C LEU A 174 -6.74 -0.96 -5.09
N LEU A 175 -7.84 -1.25 -5.80
CA LEU A 175 -7.86 -1.27 -7.26
C LEU A 175 -7.85 0.14 -7.87
N SER A 176 -8.45 1.11 -7.17
CA SER A 176 -8.69 2.44 -7.75
C SER A 176 -7.46 3.15 -8.31
N PRO A 177 -6.23 3.05 -7.73
CA PRO A 177 -5.03 3.62 -8.34
C PRO A 177 -4.67 2.99 -9.69
N SER A 178 -4.77 1.65 -9.81
CA SER A 178 -4.53 0.96 -11.07
C SER A 178 -5.54 1.40 -12.12
N ILE A 179 -6.83 1.43 -11.78
CA ILE A 179 -7.87 1.81 -12.73
C ILE A 179 -7.75 3.29 -13.13
N SER A 180 -7.41 4.17 -12.19
CA SER A 180 -7.12 5.59 -12.44
C SER A 180 -6.02 5.75 -13.48
N LEU A 181 -4.87 5.11 -13.26
CA LEU A 181 -3.70 5.29 -14.10
C LEU A 181 -3.78 4.55 -15.45
N ARG A 182 -4.73 3.62 -15.61
CA ARG A 182 -4.93 2.86 -16.87
C ARG A 182 -5.13 3.74 -18.09
N THR A 183 -5.88 4.83 -17.92
CA THR A 183 -6.29 5.77 -18.99
C THR A 183 -5.25 6.88 -19.25
N VAL A 184 -4.21 6.97 -18.42
CA VAL A 184 -3.15 7.97 -18.53
C VAL A 184 -2.21 7.57 -19.66
N LYS A 185 -2.20 8.36 -20.75
CA LYS A 185 -1.45 8.05 -21.99
C LYS A 185 0.07 8.04 -21.83
N LYS A 186 0.61 8.70 -20.82
CA LYS A 186 2.05 8.75 -20.57
C LYS A 186 2.32 8.86 -19.08
N LEU A 187 2.53 7.71 -18.43
CA LEU A 187 3.25 7.68 -17.17
C LEU A 187 4.73 7.93 -17.50
N GLU A 188 5.37 8.86 -16.80
CA GLU A 188 6.78 9.18 -16.99
C GLU A 188 7.63 8.00 -16.52
N GLU A 189 7.93 7.09 -17.44
CA GLU A 189 8.98 6.06 -17.36
C GLU A 189 8.81 4.92 -16.33
N GLU A 190 7.74 4.92 -15.52
CA GLU A 190 7.47 3.88 -14.52
C GLU A 190 5.97 3.54 -14.36
N TYR A 191 5.62 2.32 -14.73
CA TYR A 191 4.27 1.73 -14.62
C TYR A 191 4.07 0.90 -13.35
N SER A 192 5.05 0.84 -12.45
CA SER A 192 4.93 0.14 -11.17
C SER A 192 3.79 0.71 -10.32
N TYR A 193 3.60 2.04 -10.34
CA TYR A 193 2.49 2.73 -9.67
C TYR A 193 1.12 2.36 -10.22
N TYR A 194 1.07 1.84 -11.43
CA TYR A 194 -0.14 1.36 -12.09
C TYR A 194 -0.35 -0.15 -11.84
N ALA A 195 0.68 -0.99 -11.94
CA ALA A 195 0.54 -2.44 -11.79
C ALA A 195 0.49 -2.94 -10.34
N PHE A 196 1.29 -2.35 -9.44
CA PHE A 196 1.41 -2.86 -8.08
C PHE A 196 0.15 -2.68 -7.22
N PRO A 197 -0.64 -1.60 -7.34
CA PRO A 197 -1.91 -1.51 -6.62
C PRO A 197 -2.86 -2.66 -6.94
N ALA A 198 -2.89 -3.17 -8.19
CA ALA A 198 -3.65 -4.37 -8.52
C ALA A 198 -3.14 -5.61 -7.77
N LEU A 199 -1.83 -5.84 -7.70
CA LEU A 199 -1.27 -6.95 -6.90
C LEU A 199 -1.60 -6.80 -5.40
N ARG A 200 -1.63 -5.57 -4.89
CA ARG A 200 -2.08 -5.27 -3.53
C ARG A 200 -3.56 -5.52 -3.33
N ALA A 201 -4.39 -5.22 -4.33
CA ALA A 201 -5.81 -5.54 -4.32
C ALA A 201 -6.06 -7.04 -4.32
N LEU A 202 -5.28 -7.83 -5.08
CA LEU A 202 -5.35 -9.29 -5.05
C LEU A 202 -5.01 -9.84 -3.66
N GLU A 203 -3.94 -9.33 -3.04
CA GLU A 203 -3.61 -9.67 -1.65
C GLU A 203 -4.76 -9.30 -0.68
N GLY A 204 -5.28 -8.07 -0.77
CA GLY A 204 -6.38 -7.61 0.06
C GLY A 204 -7.64 -8.47 -0.11
N TYR A 205 -8.00 -8.78 -1.35
CA TYR A 205 -9.12 -9.66 -1.70
C TYR A 205 -8.95 -11.06 -1.11
N MET A 206 -7.76 -11.65 -1.18
CA MET A 206 -7.50 -12.93 -0.51
C MET A 206 -7.66 -12.84 1.01
N LYS A 207 -7.14 -11.78 1.64
CA LYS A 207 -7.32 -11.57 3.09
C LYS A 207 -8.79 -11.42 3.47
N TYR A 208 -9.57 -10.74 2.63
CA TYR A 208 -11.03 -10.64 2.77
C TYR A 208 -11.70 -12.02 2.68
N LEU A 209 -11.35 -12.84 1.68
CA LEU A 209 -11.86 -14.20 1.54
C LEU A 209 -11.55 -15.07 2.78
N PHE A 210 -10.32 -15.05 3.27
CA PHE A 210 -9.98 -15.73 4.53
C PHE A 210 -10.80 -15.18 5.72
N GLY A 211 -11.00 -13.87 5.77
CA GLY A 211 -11.83 -13.20 6.78
C GLY A 211 -13.28 -13.70 6.80
N ILE A 212 -13.90 -13.92 5.63
CA ILE A 212 -15.24 -14.52 5.50
C ILE A 212 -15.30 -15.90 6.17
N LYS A 213 -14.21 -16.66 6.11
CA LYS A 213 -14.08 -17.98 6.75
C LYS A 213 -13.61 -17.91 8.22
N GLY A 214 -13.56 -16.71 8.80
CA GLY A 214 -13.11 -16.51 10.18
C GLY A 214 -11.61 -16.72 10.39
N ILE A 215 -10.81 -16.66 9.32
CA ILE A 215 -9.36 -16.86 9.35
C ILE A 215 -8.68 -15.49 9.20
N HIS A 216 -7.98 -15.06 10.24
CA HIS A 216 -7.20 -13.83 10.19
C HIS A 216 -5.85 -14.11 9.53
N ILE A 217 -5.51 -13.34 8.50
CA ILE A 217 -4.19 -13.36 7.88
C ILE A 217 -3.37 -12.19 8.42
N GLY A 218 -2.18 -12.51 8.94
CA GLY A 218 -1.22 -11.51 9.39
C GLY A 218 -0.49 -10.80 8.23
N TYR A 219 0.81 -10.57 8.42
CA TYR A 219 1.64 -9.85 7.45
C TYR A 219 1.84 -10.62 6.14
N ASN A 220 1.94 -11.95 6.22
CA ASN A 220 2.14 -12.83 5.09
C ASN A 220 1.20 -14.04 5.18
N PHE A 221 1.19 -14.87 4.15
CA PHE A 221 0.33 -16.05 4.09
C PHE A 221 1.02 -17.35 4.54
N LEU A 222 2.21 -17.29 5.17
CA LEU A 222 2.99 -18.48 5.54
C LEU A 222 2.29 -19.37 6.59
N GLU A 223 1.40 -18.78 7.37
CA GLU A 223 0.57 -19.49 8.35
C GLU A 223 -0.55 -20.31 7.70
N VAL A 224 -0.94 -19.98 6.46
CA VAL A 224 -2.06 -20.62 5.76
C VAL A 224 -1.65 -21.42 4.54
N PHE A 225 -0.50 -21.10 3.92
CA PHE A 225 0.10 -21.86 2.83
C PHE A 225 1.46 -22.44 3.22
N ASP A 226 1.78 -23.62 2.69
CA ASP A 226 3.13 -24.15 2.60
C ASP A 226 3.52 -24.24 1.12
N LYS A 227 4.53 -23.45 0.74
CA LYS A 227 4.76 -23.10 -0.68
C LYS A 227 3.46 -22.62 -1.28
N GLU A 228 2.97 -23.20 -2.36
CA GLU A 228 1.74 -22.78 -3.05
C GLU A 228 0.49 -23.58 -2.63
N LEU A 229 0.63 -24.53 -1.69
CA LEU A 229 -0.45 -25.40 -1.26
C LEU A 229 -1.01 -24.96 0.09
N MET A 230 -2.33 -25.06 0.25
CA MET A 230 -2.99 -24.73 1.49
C MET A 230 -2.60 -25.74 2.58
N ARG A 231 -2.30 -25.24 3.78
CA ARG A 231 -2.04 -26.11 4.93
C ARG A 231 -3.32 -26.84 5.33
N GLU A 232 -3.17 -28.11 5.72
CA GLU A 232 -4.29 -28.97 6.14
C GLU A 232 -5.13 -28.34 7.26
N SER A 233 -4.49 -27.72 8.25
CA SER A 233 -5.19 -27.04 9.35
C SER A 233 -6.07 -25.87 8.88
N THR A 234 -5.68 -25.20 7.81
CA THR A 234 -6.47 -24.14 7.16
C THR A 234 -7.57 -24.73 6.30
N ALA A 235 -7.25 -25.75 5.50
CA ALA A 235 -8.21 -26.44 4.63
C ALA A 235 -9.38 -26.99 5.44
N LEU A 236 -9.11 -27.64 6.58
CA LEU A 236 -10.13 -28.15 7.50
C LEU A 236 -11.05 -27.05 8.06
N LYS A 237 -10.52 -25.84 8.31
CA LYS A 237 -11.34 -24.70 8.77
C LYS A 237 -12.22 -24.13 7.67
N ILE A 238 -11.72 -24.07 6.43
CA ILE A 238 -12.48 -23.57 5.28
C ILE A 238 -13.59 -24.55 4.90
N ALA A 239 -13.32 -25.86 4.99
CA ALA A 239 -14.25 -26.96 4.73
C ALA A 239 -15.01 -26.86 3.39
N ASP A 240 -14.33 -26.37 2.35
CA ASP A 240 -14.89 -26.15 1.01
C ASP A 240 -13.76 -26.28 -0.02
N GLU A 241 -13.70 -27.42 -0.70
CA GLU A 241 -12.60 -27.74 -1.63
C GLU A 241 -12.51 -26.75 -2.80
N ASN A 242 -13.64 -26.24 -3.28
CA ASN A 242 -13.67 -25.30 -4.39
C ASN A 242 -13.12 -23.94 -3.94
N TYR A 243 -13.52 -23.48 -2.76
CA TYR A 243 -12.99 -22.27 -2.14
C TYR A 243 -11.47 -22.36 -1.89
N GLN A 244 -11.00 -23.52 -1.42
CA GLN A 244 -9.58 -23.78 -1.20
C GLN A 244 -8.78 -23.70 -2.51
N LYS A 245 -9.25 -24.38 -3.56
CA LYS A 245 -8.62 -24.35 -4.89
C LYS A 245 -8.54 -22.94 -5.47
N GLU A 246 -9.60 -22.15 -5.30
CA GLU A 246 -9.58 -20.76 -5.74
C GLU A 246 -8.57 -19.92 -4.95
N LEU A 247 -8.48 -20.07 -3.63
CA LEU A 247 -7.45 -19.39 -2.82
C LEU A 247 -6.02 -19.79 -3.21
N GLU A 248 -5.77 -21.07 -3.46
CA GLU A 248 -4.47 -21.55 -3.96
C GLU A 248 -4.14 -20.96 -5.33
N ARG A 249 -5.12 -20.90 -6.25
CA ARG A 249 -4.97 -20.28 -7.58
C ARG A 249 -4.59 -18.80 -7.47
N LEU A 250 -5.29 -18.05 -6.62
CA LEU A 250 -4.99 -16.63 -6.37
C LEU A 250 -3.60 -16.46 -5.76
N TYR A 251 -3.24 -17.30 -4.79
CA TYR A 251 -1.94 -17.24 -4.13
C TYR A 251 -0.79 -17.59 -5.07
N HIS A 252 -0.95 -18.62 -5.90
CA HIS A 252 0.01 -19.02 -6.91
C HIS A 252 0.33 -17.86 -7.85
N TYR A 253 -0.69 -17.14 -8.34
CA TYR A 253 -0.46 -15.95 -9.15
C TYR A 253 0.26 -14.86 -8.36
N LEU A 254 -0.20 -14.54 -7.14
CA LEU A 254 0.43 -13.51 -6.30
C LEU A 254 1.91 -13.81 -6.03
N MET A 255 2.25 -15.06 -5.73
CA MET A 255 3.64 -15.50 -5.51
C MET A 255 4.45 -15.39 -6.79
N ASN A 256 3.95 -15.88 -7.92
CA ASN A 256 4.69 -15.86 -9.18
C ASN A 256 4.82 -14.46 -9.77
N SER A 257 3.82 -13.58 -9.63
CA SER A 257 3.92 -12.16 -9.98
C SER A 257 4.88 -11.42 -9.06
N ARG A 258 4.91 -11.76 -7.76
CA ARG A 258 5.95 -11.26 -6.85
C ARG A 258 7.32 -11.78 -7.27
N HIS A 259 7.48 -13.03 -7.66
CA HIS A 259 8.76 -13.58 -8.12
C HIS A 259 9.19 -13.03 -9.50
N VAL A 260 8.27 -12.66 -10.40
CA VAL A 260 8.62 -11.98 -11.67
C VAL A 260 9.09 -10.53 -11.43
N VAL A 261 8.57 -9.86 -10.40
CA VAL A 261 8.98 -8.49 -10.01
C VAL A 261 10.19 -8.48 -9.04
N PHE A 262 10.37 -9.52 -8.21
CA PHE A 262 11.35 -9.57 -7.11
C PHE A 262 12.50 -10.57 -7.26
N TYR A 263 12.47 -11.49 -8.23
CA TYR A 263 13.54 -12.47 -8.39
C TYR A 263 14.70 -11.97 -9.25
N LYS A 264 15.11 -10.72 -9.00
CA LYS A 264 16.49 -10.23 -9.22
C LYS A 264 16.95 -9.51 -7.95
N LYS A 265 17.40 -10.33 -6.99
CA LYS A 265 18.08 -10.02 -5.73
C LYS A 265 17.21 -9.60 -4.53
N GLN A 266 17.53 -10.22 -3.40
CA GLN A 266 17.44 -9.61 -2.08
C GLN A 266 17.91 -8.15 -2.18
N LEU A 267 17.08 -7.22 -1.72
CA LEU A 267 17.16 -5.76 -1.82
C LEU A 267 16.22 -5.18 -2.91
N LEU A 268 15.33 -4.30 -2.43
CA LEU A 268 14.74 -3.16 -3.15
C LEU A 268 13.40 -3.40 -3.84
N ILE A 269 12.32 -3.19 -3.09
CA ILE A 269 10.95 -2.88 -3.59
C ILE A 269 10.92 -1.49 -4.27
N GLY A 270 12.01 -1.12 -4.96
CA GLY A 270 12.19 0.18 -5.60
C GLY A 270 13.32 0.25 -6.64
N THR A 271 13.84 -0.88 -7.14
CA THR A 271 14.78 -0.85 -8.29
C THR A 271 14.27 -1.51 -9.56
N THR A 272 13.18 -2.28 -9.51
CA THR A 272 12.57 -2.85 -10.72
C THR A 272 11.57 -1.86 -11.29
N MET A 273 12.07 -0.90 -12.07
CA MET A 273 11.20 -0.02 -12.87
C MET A 273 10.43 -0.88 -13.88
N LEU A 274 9.11 -0.93 -13.77
CA LEU A 274 8.26 -1.51 -14.80
C LEU A 274 8.08 -0.48 -15.92
N LYS A 275 8.88 -0.58 -16.99
CA LYS A 275 8.88 0.44 -18.06
C LYS A 275 7.91 0.13 -19.19
N ASP A 276 7.49 -1.13 -19.31
CA ASP A 276 6.63 -1.58 -20.38
C ASP A 276 5.16 -1.52 -19.96
N LYS A 277 4.38 -0.69 -20.69
CA LYS A 277 2.94 -0.56 -20.44
C LYS A 277 2.17 -1.85 -20.73
N PRO A 278 2.41 -2.55 -21.85
CA PRO A 278 1.78 -3.85 -22.10
C PRO A 278 1.97 -4.85 -20.95
N GLU A 279 3.20 -5.00 -20.43
CA GLU A 279 3.46 -5.86 -19.26
C GLU A 279 2.65 -5.42 -18.03
N ALA A 280 2.58 -4.10 -17.78
CA ALA A 280 1.77 -3.55 -16.69
C ALA A 280 0.26 -3.78 -16.88
N ASP A 281 -0.24 -3.59 -18.10
CA ASP A 281 -1.63 -3.84 -18.47
C ASP A 281 -1.97 -5.33 -18.30
N GLU A 282 -1.04 -6.23 -18.65
CA GLU A 282 -1.20 -7.67 -18.43
C GLU A 282 -1.33 -8.03 -16.95
N ILE A 283 -0.49 -7.45 -16.08
CA ILE A 283 -0.60 -7.67 -14.62
C ILE A 283 -1.98 -7.22 -14.11
N VAL A 284 -2.41 -6.01 -14.47
CA VAL A 284 -3.69 -5.46 -14.00
C VAL A 284 -4.87 -6.28 -14.53
N ASN A 285 -4.88 -6.62 -15.82
CA ASN A 285 -5.94 -7.43 -16.43
C ASN A 285 -6.01 -8.84 -15.80
N ASN A 286 -4.87 -9.47 -15.55
CA ASN A 286 -4.83 -10.78 -14.91
C ASN A 286 -5.39 -10.74 -13.48
N VAL A 287 -5.04 -9.72 -12.69
CA VAL A 287 -5.62 -9.52 -11.36
C VAL A 287 -7.13 -9.36 -11.42
N LEU A 288 -7.64 -8.48 -12.30
CA LEU A 288 -9.07 -8.24 -12.45
C LEU A 288 -9.81 -9.53 -12.82
N ASN A 289 -9.27 -10.28 -13.78
CA ASN A 289 -9.81 -11.55 -14.21
C ASN A 289 -9.79 -12.59 -13.07
N LEU A 290 -8.73 -12.63 -12.26
CA LEU A 290 -8.63 -13.53 -11.10
C LEU A 290 -9.68 -13.21 -10.04
N ILE A 291 -9.88 -11.93 -9.71
CA ILE A 291 -10.91 -11.49 -8.76
C ILE A 291 -12.30 -11.88 -9.29
N GLU A 292 -12.63 -11.51 -10.52
CA GLU A 292 -13.95 -11.77 -11.12
C GLU A 292 -14.23 -13.27 -11.24
N THR A 293 -13.30 -14.05 -11.79
CA THR A 293 -13.51 -15.48 -12.01
C THR A 293 -13.51 -16.29 -10.72
N SER A 294 -12.70 -15.92 -9.72
CA SER A 294 -12.74 -16.59 -8.41
C SER A 294 -14.04 -16.29 -7.69
N TYR A 295 -14.53 -15.04 -7.74
CA TYR A 295 -15.84 -14.69 -7.18
C TYR A 295 -16.94 -15.55 -7.82
N ILE A 296 -16.96 -15.66 -9.15
CA ILE A 296 -17.90 -16.52 -9.87
C ILE A 296 -17.78 -17.97 -9.42
N ASN A 297 -16.57 -18.51 -9.34
CA ASN A 297 -16.35 -19.91 -9.02
C ASN A 297 -16.74 -20.25 -7.58
N ILE A 298 -16.46 -19.35 -6.63
CA ILE A 298 -16.80 -19.52 -5.21
C ILE A 298 -18.33 -19.51 -4.98
N HIS A 299 -19.08 -18.74 -5.78
CA HIS A 299 -20.53 -18.57 -5.61
C HIS A 299 -21.37 -19.36 -6.63
N LYS A 300 -20.77 -20.39 -7.26
CA LYS A 300 -21.50 -21.39 -8.05
C LYS A 300 -22.20 -22.39 -7.14
#